data_AF-Q96P37-F1
#
_entry.id   AF-Q96P37-F1
#
_cell.length_a   1.000
_cell.length_b   1.000
_cell.length_c   1.000
_cell.angle_alpha   90.00
_cell.angle_beta   90.00
_cell.angle_gamma   90.00
#
_symmetry.space_group_name_H-M   'P 1'
#
loop_
_entity.id
_entity.type
_entity.pdbx_description
1 polymer ?
#
loop_
_entity_poly.entity_id
_entity_poly.type
_entity_poly.pdbx_seq_one_letter_code
_entity_poly.pdbx_strand_id
1 'polypeptide(L)' 'LCIQHGWTPGNGRFDVLPLLLQAPDDPPELFLLPPELVLEVPLEHPT' A
#
# COMPACT_ATOMS: atom_id res chain seq x y z
N LEU A 1 10.83 -5.81 1.17
CA LEU A 1 9.97 -6.65 0.32
C LEU A 1 9.31 -5.86 -0.81
N CYS A 2 8.31 -4.99 -0.58
CA CYS A 2 7.62 -4.30 -1.69
C CYS A 2 8.55 -3.52 -2.64
N ILE A 3 9.54 -2.78 -2.11
CA ILE A 3 10.55 -2.08 -2.93
C ILE A 3 11.35 -3.05 -3.80
N GLN A 4 11.71 -4.21 -3.26
CA GLN A 4 12.45 -5.25 -4.00
C GLN A 4 11.62 -5.87 -5.12
N HIS A 5 10.29 -5.84 -5.00
CA HIS A 5 9.35 -6.29 -6.03
C HIS A 5 8.92 -5.16 -6.99
N GLY A 6 9.52 -3.97 -6.91
CA GLY A 6 9.31 -2.88 -7.87
C GLY A 6 8.43 -1.71 -7.38
N TRP A 7 7.99 -1.72 -6.12
CA TRP A 7 7.25 -0.58 -5.57
C TRP A 7 8.15 0.64 -5.35
N THR A 8 7.70 1.81 -5.81
CA THR A 8 8.39 3.10 -5.57
C THR A 8 7.66 3.86 -4.46
N PRO A 9 8.28 4.08 -3.28
CA PRO A 9 7.66 4.78 -2.17
C PRO A 9 7.48 6.29 -2.45
N GLY A 10 6.44 6.89 -1.87
CA GLY A 10 6.14 8.33 -1.97
C GLY A 10 6.97 9.21 -1.02
N ASN A 11 7.69 8.59 -0.09
CA ASN A 11 8.45 9.22 1.01
C ASN A 11 7.55 9.92 2.06
N GLY A 12 6.28 9.54 2.14
CA GLY A 12 5.35 10.03 3.15
C GLY A 12 5.39 9.20 4.44
N ARG A 13 4.91 9.80 5.53
CA ARG A 13 4.75 9.09 6.82
C ARG A 13 3.59 8.08 6.81
N PHE A 14 2.65 8.25 5.88
CA PHE A 14 1.40 7.50 5.78
C PHE A 14 1.22 6.94 4.36
N ASP A 15 2.32 6.56 3.68
CA ASP A 15 2.24 5.95 2.35
C ASP A 15 1.48 4.61 2.43
N VAL A 16 0.32 4.54 1.75
CA VAL A 16 -0.46 3.31 1.65
C VAL A 16 0.35 2.28 0.85
N LEU A 17 0.62 1.12 1.47
CA LEU A 17 1.39 0.06 0.84
C LEU A 17 0.57 -0.68 -0.23
N PRO A 18 1.21 -1.14 -1.32
CA PRO A 18 0.58 -2.06 -2.25
C PRO A 18 0.30 -3.41 -1.60
N LEU A 19 -0.65 -4.15 -2.17
CA LEU A 19 -0.78 -5.58 -1.93
C LEU A 19 0.33 -6.33 -2.66
N LEU A 20 0.90 -7.33 -2.01
CA LEU A 20 1.77 -8.32 -2.63
C LEU A 20 1.05 -9.67 -2.59
N LEU A 21 0.51 -10.10 -3.74
CA LEU A 21 -0.32 -11.30 -3.83
C LEU A 21 0.43 -12.40 -4.57
N GLN A 22 0.29 -13.63 -4.10
CA GLN A 22 0.93 -14.80 -4.71
C GLN A 22 -0.11 -15.90 -4.89
N ALA A 23 -0.27 -16.38 -6.13
CA ALA A 23 -1.01 -17.59 -6.43
C ALA A 23 -0.12 -18.83 -6.27
N PRO A 24 -0.68 -20.04 -6.07
CA PRO A 24 0.11 -21.26 -6.07
C PRO A 24 0.96 -21.35 -7.34
N ASP A 25 2.24 -21.68 -7.17
CA ASP A 25 3.23 -21.86 -8.24
C ASP A 25 3.61 -20.62 -9.06
N ASP A 26 3.06 -19.44 -8.74
CA ASP A 26 3.39 -18.16 -9.39
C ASP A 26 4.30 -17.27 -8.50
N PRO A 27 5.10 -16.38 -9.10
CA PRO A 27 5.82 -15.35 -8.35
C PRO A 27 4.84 -14.31 -7.76
N PRO A 28 5.19 -13.67 -6.63
CA PRO A 28 4.36 -12.63 -6.05
C PRO A 28 4.32 -11.37 -6.92
N GLU A 29 3.13 -10.81 -7.09
CA GLU A 29 2.86 -9.62 -7.89
C GLU A 29 2.36 -8.46 -7.02
N LEU A 30 2.67 -7.23 -7.45
CA LEU A 30 2.28 -6.00 -6.76
C LEU A 30 0.99 -5.41 -7.33
N PHE A 31 0.06 -5.06 -6.44
CA PHE A 31 -1.19 -4.41 -6.79
C PHE A 31 -1.37 -3.14 -5.95
N LEU A 32 -1.50 -2.00 -6.62
CA LEU A 32 -1.84 -0.74 -5.94
C LEU A 32 -3.34 -0.72 -5.64
N LEU A 33 -3.69 -0.30 -4.43
CA LEU A 33 -5.09 -0.09 -4.05
C LEU A 33 -5.60 1.19 -4.70
N PRO A 34 -6.78 1.18 -5.34
CA PRO A 34 -7.48 2.40 -5.72
C PRO A 34 -7.70 3.27 -4.48
N PRO A 35 -7.27 4.55 -4.46
CA PRO A 35 -7.34 5.40 -3.28
C PRO A 35 -8.75 5.57 -2.73
N GLU A 36 -9.77 5.56 -3.59
CA GLU A 36 -11.18 5.66 -3.22
C GLU A 36 -11.69 4.47 -2.38
N LEU A 37 -10.96 3.34 -2.37
CA LEU A 37 -11.26 2.19 -1.53
C LEU A 37 -10.57 2.24 -0.17
N VAL A 38 -9.65 3.19 0.03
CA VAL A 38 -8.88 3.35 1.28
C VAL A 38 -9.43 4.56 2.03
N LEU A 39 -10.31 4.32 2.99
CA LEU A 39 -10.83 5.38 3.85
C LEU A 39 -9.77 5.78 4.89
N GLU A 40 -9.25 6.99 4.75
CA GLU A 40 -8.37 7.62 5.73
C GLU A 40 -9.15 8.59 6.62
N VAL A 41 -8.82 8.64 7.90
CA VAL A 41 -9.42 9.60 8.86
C VAL A 41 -8.31 10.44 9.47
N PRO A 42 -8.26 11.75 9.23
CA PRO A 42 -7.32 12.61 9.92
C PRO A 42 -7.64 12.63 11.41
N LEU A 43 -6.62 12.44 12.24
CA LEU A 43 -6.80 12.48 13.69
C LEU A 43 -6.76 13.92 14.18
N GLU A 44 -7.77 14.29 14.96
CA GLU A 44 -7.86 15.57 15.64
C GLU A 44 -8.16 15.36 17.13
N HIS A 45 -7.65 16.29 17.95
CA HIS A 45 -8.02 16.34 19.37
C HIS A 45 -9.35 17.10 19.50
N PRO A 46 -10.29 16.66 20.34
CA PRO A 46 -11.63 17.25 20.43
C PRO A 46 -11.70 18.68 21.00
N THR A 47 -10.61 19.23 21.53
CA THR A 47 -10.52 20.57 22.15
C THR A 47 -9.22 21.27 21.84
#